data_AF-A0A076I1P6-F1
#
_entry.id   AF-A0A076I1P6-F1
#
_cell.length_a   1.000
_cell.length_b   1.000
_cell.length_c   1.000
_cell.angle_alpha   90.00
_cell.angle_beta   90.00
_cell.angle_gamma   90.00
#
_symmetry.space_group_name_H-M   'P 1'
#
loop_
_entity.id
_entity.type
_entity.pdbx_description
1 polymer ?
#
loop_
_entity_poly.entity_id
_entity_poly.type
_entity_poly.pdbx_seq_one_letter_code
_entity_poly.pdbx_strand_id
1 'polypeptide(L)' 'MARRNSPNDIRQFADLNQLSEIVVDKRLGKRAEAKKSRRNRHYEKQFIKNALTARLSSDES' A
#
# COMPACT_ATOMS: atom_id res chain seq x y z
N MET A 1 13.47 9.76 8.37
CA MET A 1 13.20 8.44 7.74
C MET A 1 11.85 8.54 7.04
N ALA A 2 11.71 8.14 5.78
CA ALA A 2 10.42 8.18 5.10
C ALA A 2 9.40 7.29 5.84
N ARG A 3 8.22 7.87 6.15
CA ARG A 3 7.14 7.20 6.88
C ARG A 3 6.78 5.88 6.21
N ARG A 4 6.55 4.84 7.02
CA ARG A 4 5.97 3.58 6.55
C ARG A 4 4.47 3.81 6.33
N ASN A 5 3.99 3.37 5.18
CA ASN A 5 2.58 3.37 4.79
C ASN A 5 1.86 2.34 5.68
N SER A 6 0.74 2.71 6.28
CA SER A 6 -0.06 1.87 7.17
C SER A 6 -1.38 1.50 6.50
N PRO A 7 -1.89 0.25 6.61
CA PRO A 7 -3.22 -0.10 6.10
C PRO A 7 -4.35 0.84 6.60
N ASN A 8 -4.18 1.45 7.78
CA ASN A 8 -5.10 2.44 8.34
C ASN A 8 -5.10 3.79 7.59
N ASP A 9 -4.18 4.00 6.66
CA ASP A 9 -4.13 5.18 5.81
C ASP A 9 -5.26 5.16 4.74
N ILE A 10 -5.87 3.98 4.49
CA ILE A 10 -7.06 3.83 3.65
C ILE A 10 -8.30 3.96 4.54
N ARG A 11 -9.02 5.06 4.41
CA ARG A 11 -10.23 5.35 5.19
C ARG A 11 -11.50 5.01 4.42
N GLN A 12 -11.44 5.12 3.09
CA GLN A 12 -12.56 4.92 2.18
C GLN A 12 -12.13 4.18 0.92
N PHE A 13 -13.07 3.49 0.26
CA PHE A 13 -12.77 2.75 -0.98
C PHE A 13 -12.21 3.64 -2.10
N ALA A 14 -12.58 4.93 -2.12
CA ALA A 14 -12.02 5.89 -3.06
C ALA A 14 -10.49 6.04 -2.93
N ASP A 15 -9.92 5.83 -1.75
CA ASP A 15 -8.48 5.93 -1.52
C ASP A 15 -7.71 4.80 -2.27
N LEU A 16 -8.39 3.71 -2.63
CA LEU A 16 -7.80 2.65 -3.46
C LEU A 16 -7.46 3.11 -4.87
N ASN A 17 -8.12 4.15 -5.38
CA ASN A 17 -7.80 4.72 -6.69
C ASN A 17 -6.48 5.51 -6.67
N GLN A 18 -6.03 5.95 -5.49
CA GLN A 18 -4.80 6.73 -5.29
C GLN A 18 -3.72 5.90 -4.60
N LEU A 19 -3.80 4.57 -4.68
CA LEU A 19 -2.90 3.67 -3.95
C LEU A 19 -1.42 3.90 -4.29
N SER A 20 -1.11 4.33 -5.51
CA SER A 20 0.25 4.67 -5.97
C SER A 20 0.84 5.89 -5.27
N GLU A 21 -0.01 6.80 -4.77
CA GLU A 21 0.39 7.98 -4.01
C GLU A 21 0.49 7.68 -2.51
N ILE A 22 -0.37 6.78 -2.03
CA ILE A 22 -0.42 6.35 -0.63
C ILE A 22 0.70 5.36 -0.32
N VAL A 23 1.07 4.48 -1.26
CA VAL A 23 2.06 3.41 -1.08
C VAL A 23 3.36 3.76 -1.80
N VAL A 24 4.30 4.31 -1.03
CA VAL A 24 5.62 4.73 -1.52
C VAL A 24 6.71 3.94 -0.80
N ASP A 25 7.51 3.19 -1.58
CA ASP A 25 8.68 2.52 -1.05
C ASP A 25 9.74 3.50 -0.51
N LYS A 26 10.01 3.45 0.81
CA LYS A 26 11.04 4.28 1.45
C LYS A 26 12.46 4.15 0.89
N ARG A 27 12.73 3.10 0.08
CA ARG A 27 14.02 2.89 -0.60
C ARG A 27 13.97 3.18 -2.10
N LEU A 28 12.89 3.82 -2.59
CA LEU A 28 12.68 4.08 -4.02
C LEU A 28 13.88 4.78 -4.66
N GLY A 29 14.44 5.81 -4.00
CA GLY A 29 15.60 6.55 -4.49
C GLY A 29 16.91 5.76 -4.53
N LYS A 30 17.01 4.62 -3.84
CA LYS A 30 18.24 3.79 -3.75
C LYS A 30 18.16 2.50 -4.57
N ARG A 31 17.09 2.27 -5.32
CA ARG A 31 16.87 1.04 -6.10
C ARG A 31 17.14 1.26 -7.58
N ALA A 32 17.61 0.23 -8.27
CA ALA A 32 17.61 0.21 -9.74
C ALA A 32 16.17 0.19 -10.27
N GLU A 33 15.92 0.84 -11.42
CA GLU A 33 14.56 1.09 -11.95
C GLU A 33 13.65 -0.15 -12.01
N ALA A 34 14.10 -1.25 -12.63
CA ALA A 34 13.30 -2.46 -12.75
C ALA A 34 12.91 -3.05 -11.38
N LYS A 35 13.78 -2.89 -10.37
CA LYS A 35 13.52 -3.29 -8.98
C LYS A 35 12.60 -2.30 -8.25
N LYS A 36 12.50 -1.04 -8.69
CA LYS A 36 11.52 -0.06 -8.17
C LYS A 36 10.10 -0.50 -8.53
N SER A 37 9.82 -0.65 -9.84
CA SER A 37 8.47 -0.98 -10.34
C SER A 37 7.93 -2.31 -9.80
N ARG A 38 8.73 -3.39 -9.86
CA ARG A 38 8.30 -4.71 -9.33
C ARG A 38 7.87 -4.61 -7.86
N ARG A 39 8.63 -3.86 -7.06
CA ARG A 39 8.48 -3.83 -5.61
C ARG A 39 7.38 -2.87 -5.17
N ASN A 40 7.16 -1.78 -5.91
CA ASN A 40 5.98 -0.93 -5.72
C ASN A 40 4.69 -1.70 -5.96
N ARG A 41 4.59 -2.43 -7.09
CA ARG A 41 3.45 -3.33 -7.36
C ARG A 41 3.25 -4.39 -6.28
N HIS A 42 4.34 -4.93 -5.74
CA HIS A 42 4.26 -5.89 -4.64
C HIS A 42 3.65 -5.24 -3.40
N TYR A 43 4.11 -4.05 -3.03
CA TYR A 43 3.57 -3.32 -1.88
C TYR A 43 2.11 -2.94 -2.12
N GLU A 44 1.74 -2.42 -3.28
CA GLU A 44 0.34 -2.11 -3.64
C GLU A 44 -0.56 -3.35 -3.46
N LYS A 45 -0.15 -4.51 -3.99
CA LYS A 45 -0.91 -5.77 -3.81
C LYS A 45 -1.03 -6.20 -2.35
N GLN A 46 0.06 -6.11 -1.59
CA GLN A 46 0.04 -6.43 -0.15
C GLN A 46 -0.87 -5.46 0.61
N PHE A 47 -0.87 -4.19 0.23
CA PHE A 47 -1.67 -3.16 0.86
C PHE A 47 -3.16 -3.37 0.61
N ILE A 48 -3.55 -3.63 -0.64
CA ILE A 48 -4.94 -3.96 -0.99
C ILE A 48 -5.40 -5.21 -0.25
N LYS A 49 -4.59 -6.28 -0.24
CA LYS A 49 -4.92 -7.53 0.45
C LYS A 49 -5.16 -7.29 1.94
N ASN A 50 -4.26 -6.56 2.60
CA ASN A 50 -4.38 -6.28 4.03
C ASN A 50 -5.57 -5.36 4.34
N ALA A 51 -5.84 -4.36 3.51
CA ALA A 51 -6.99 -3.47 3.67
C ALA A 51 -8.32 -4.23 3.54
N LEU A 52 -8.43 -5.11 2.54
CA LEU A 52 -9.61 -5.97 2.37
C LEU A 52 -9.77 -6.94 3.54
N THR A 53 -8.70 -7.60 3.98
CA THR A 53 -8.76 -8.52 5.13
C THR A 53 -9.16 -7.79 6.41
N ALA A 54 -8.59 -6.61 6.69
CA ALA A 54 -8.95 -5.82 7.87
C ALA A 54 -10.43 -5.40 7.85
N ARG A 55 -10.97 -5.03 6.67
CA ARG A 55 -12.38 -4.66 6.51
C ARG A 55 -13.32 -5.86 6.63
N LEU A 56 -13.01 -6.99 5.98
CA LEU A 56 -13.77 -8.23 6.15
C LEU A 56 -13.82 -8.67 7.61
N SER A 57 -12.71 -8.50 8.34
CA SER A 57 -12.66 -8.85 9.77
C SER A 57 -13.49 -7.93 10.65
N SER A 58 -13.82 -6.71 10.19
CA SER A 58 -14.61 -5.74 10.94
C SER A 58 -16.11 -5.78 10.64
N ASP A 59 -16.52 -6.31 9.48
CA ASP A 59 -17.92 -6.55 9.14
C ASP A 59 -18.49 -7.84 9.78
N GLU A 60 -17.63 -8.76 10.25
CA GLU A 60 -18.01 -10.01 10.93
C GLU A 60 -18.17 -9.87 12.47
N SER A 61 -18.22 -8.64 13.00
CA SER A 61 -18.32 -8.34 14.44
C SER A 61 -19.59 -7.58 14.83
#